data_AF-A0A378J1Q0-F1
#
_entry.id   AF-A0A378J1Q0-F1
#
_cell.length_a   1.000
_cell.length_b   1.000
_cell.length_c   1.000
_cell.angle_alpha   90.00
_cell.angle_beta   90.00
_cell.angle_gamma   90.00
#
_symmetry.space_group_name_H-M   'P 1'
#
loop_
_entity.id
_entity.type
_entity.pdbx_description
1 polymer ?
#
loop_
_entity_poly.entity_id
_entity_poly.type
_entity_poly.pdbx_seq_one_letter_code
_entity_poly.pdbx_strand_id
1 'polypeptide(L)'
;MNRKLFIALPLAIATTAFADTTIITETKNWKSVPITIDEKAHTYTTVEGVAVPTSDFYYTYPGYRCLREKRELVGVNALIFHAGIPGGSEIYCYPE
;
A
#
# COMPACT_ATOMS: atom_id res chain seq x y z
N MET A 1 39.44 -43.42 -20.97
CA MET A 1 38.87 -43.34 -19.61
C MET A 1 38.35 -41.93 -19.42
N ASN A 2 37.02 -41.77 -19.31
CA ASN A 2 36.31 -40.50 -19.30
C ASN A 2 36.55 -39.74 -17.99
N ARG A 3 36.89 -38.45 -18.06
CA ARG A 3 36.84 -37.58 -16.88
C ARG A 3 36.30 -36.21 -17.30
N LYS A 4 34.97 -36.14 -17.42
CA LYS A 4 34.25 -34.89 -17.62
C LYS A 4 34.22 -34.15 -16.28
N LEU A 5 34.93 -33.05 -16.20
CA LEU A 5 34.84 -32.09 -15.12
C LEU A 5 33.77 -31.05 -15.44
N PHE A 6 33.29 -30.36 -14.40
CA PHE A 6 32.61 -29.05 -14.41
C PHE A 6 31.13 -29.04 -14.85
N ILE A 7 30.20 -28.30 -14.23
CA ILE A 7 30.21 -27.22 -13.23
C ILE A 7 28.87 -27.33 -12.48
N ALA A 8 28.87 -27.15 -11.16
CA ALA A 8 27.63 -26.93 -10.40
C ALA A 8 27.03 -25.58 -10.84
N LEU A 9 25.83 -25.60 -11.40
CA LEU A 9 25.08 -24.41 -11.77
C LEU A 9 24.43 -23.85 -10.50
N PRO A 10 24.83 -22.68 -9.97
CA PRO A 10 24.07 -22.07 -8.89
C PRO A 10 22.73 -21.60 -9.45
N LEU A 11 21.62 -22.09 -8.88
CA LEU A 11 20.32 -21.47 -9.07
C LEU A 11 20.41 -20.04 -8.54
N ALA A 12 20.51 -19.08 -9.45
CA ALA A 12 20.30 -17.68 -9.12
C ALA A 12 18.83 -17.55 -8.69
N ILE A 13 18.61 -17.40 -7.39
CA ILE A 13 17.32 -17.01 -6.85
C ILE A 13 17.07 -15.59 -7.35
N ALA A 14 16.18 -15.45 -8.33
CA ALA A 14 15.74 -14.14 -8.78
C ALA A 14 14.99 -13.49 -7.61
N THR A 15 15.66 -12.58 -6.91
CA THR A 15 14.98 -11.62 -6.05
C THR A 15 14.15 -10.73 -6.96
N THR A 16 12.85 -10.99 -7.05
CA THR A 16 11.90 -10.07 -7.67
C THR A 16 11.89 -8.80 -6.81
N ALA A 17 12.72 -7.84 -7.17
CA ALA A 17 12.53 -6.46 -6.74
C ALA A 17 11.22 -6.00 -7.41
N PHE A 18 10.10 -6.15 -6.71
CA PHE A 18 8.85 -5.51 -7.10
C PHE A 18 9.17 -4.02 -7.18
N ALA A 19 9.06 -3.45 -8.39
CA ALA A 19 9.22 -2.01 -8.54
C ALA A 19 8.15 -1.36 -7.68
N ASP A 20 8.58 -0.54 -6.71
CA ASP A 20 7.68 0.24 -5.87
C ASP A 20 6.67 0.96 -6.77
N THR A 21 5.38 0.80 -6.50
CA THR A 21 4.33 1.52 -7.23
C THR A 21 4.50 3.03 -7.02
N THR A 22 3.92 3.86 -7.91
CA THR A 22 3.97 5.32 -7.77
C THR A 22 3.48 5.77 -6.39
N ILE A 23 2.46 5.10 -5.85
CA ILE A 23 1.92 5.41 -4.53
C ILE A 23 2.93 5.07 -3.42
N ILE A 24 3.63 3.93 -3.49
CA ILE A 24 4.66 3.55 -2.52
C ILE A 24 5.82 4.55 -2.57
N THR A 25 6.22 4.96 -3.77
CA THR A 25 7.31 5.91 -3.98
C THR A 25 6.99 7.29 -3.38
N GLU A 26 5.79 7.82 -3.65
CA GLU A 26 5.34 9.13 -3.13
C GLU A 26 5.27 9.13 -1.59
N THR A 27 4.72 8.06 -1.03
CA THR A 27 4.48 7.93 0.41
C THR A 27 5.65 7.34 1.19
N LYS A 28 6.81 7.14 0.55
CA LYS A 28 7.97 6.44 1.13
C LYS A 28 8.44 7.05 2.46
N ASN A 29 8.34 8.37 2.59
CA ASN A 29 8.77 9.11 3.79
C ASN A 29 7.59 9.53 4.69
N TRP A 30 6.36 9.15 4.33
CA TRP A 30 5.15 9.57 5.04
C TRP A 30 4.89 8.65 6.23
N LYS A 31 4.17 9.15 7.23
CA LYS A 31 3.76 8.33 8.37
C LYS A 31 2.60 7.42 7.99
N SER A 32 2.70 6.14 8.32
CA SER A 32 1.63 5.17 8.11
C SER A 32 0.65 5.17 9.28
N VAL A 33 -0.66 5.24 8.98
CA VAL A 33 -1.74 5.19 9.96
C VAL A 33 -2.61 3.95 9.67
N PRO A 34 -2.60 2.92 10.53
CA PRO A 34 -3.42 1.74 10.31
C PRO A 34 -4.91 2.07 10.43
N ILE A 35 -5.71 1.52 9.52
CA ILE A 35 -7.17 1.64 9.51
C ILE A 35 -7.82 0.26 9.41
N THR A 36 -9.07 0.19 9.85
CA THR A 36 -9.96 -0.95 9.61
C THR A 36 -10.91 -0.59 8.49
N ILE A 37 -11.09 -1.49 7.53
CA ILE A 37 -12.03 -1.34 6.42
C ILE A 37 -13.25 -2.24 6.67
N ASP A 38 -14.44 -1.68 6.48
CA ASP A 38 -15.67 -2.43 6.23
C ASP A 38 -15.98 -2.34 4.73
N GLU A 39 -15.64 -3.41 4.01
CA GLU A 39 -15.84 -3.50 2.57
C GLU A 39 -17.32 -3.52 2.18
N LYS A 40 -18.21 -3.99 3.06
CA LYS A 40 -19.65 -4.06 2.78
C LYS A 40 -20.30 -2.69 2.92
N ALA A 41 -19.92 -1.96 3.96
CA ALA A 41 -20.40 -0.61 4.21
C ALA A 41 -19.65 0.45 3.40
N HIS A 42 -18.54 0.09 2.74
CA HIS A 42 -17.61 1.03 2.10
C HIS A 42 -17.12 2.11 3.08
N THR A 43 -16.85 1.72 4.32
CA THR A 43 -16.37 2.63 5.36
C THR A 43 -15.00 2.25 5.92
N TYR A 44 -14.28 3.23 6.46
CA TYR A 44 -13.07 3.01 7.23
C TYR A 44 -13.16 3.60 8.63
N THR A 45 -12.46 2.96 9.57
CA THR A 45 -12.26 3.50 10.92
C THR A 45 -10.77 3.55 11.25
N THR A 46 -10.35 4.66 11.84
CA THR A 46 -9.02 4.79 12.43
C THR A 46 -9.07 4.24 13.84
N VAL A 47 -7.97 3.69 14.34
CA VAL A 47 -7.86 3.33 15.77
C VAL A 47 -8.09 4.60 16.61
N GLU A 48 -9.06 4.57 17.52
CA GLU A 48 -9.35 5.69 18.42
C GLU A 48 -8.07 6.14 19.14
N GLY A 49 -7.75 7.43 19.09
CA GLY A 49 -6.57 8.00 19.75
C GLY A 49 -5.32 8.17 18.87
N VAL A 50 -5.33 7.70 17.61
CA VAL A 50 -4.31 8.14 16.65
C VAL A 50 -4.66 9.56 16.23
N ALA A 51 -4.03 10.55 16.86
CA ALA A 51 -4.04 11.91 16.35
C ALA A 51 -3.58 11.86 14.90
N VAL A 52 -4.52 12.09 13.97
CA VAL A 52 -4.25 12.12 12.55
C VAL A 52 -3.10 13.12 12.36
N PRO A 53 -1.93 12.69 11.87
CA PRO A 53 -0.78 13.57 11.80
C PRO A 53 -1.14 14.84 11.04
N THR A 54 -0.74 16.00 11.56
CA THR A 54 -0.92 17.27 10.84
C THR A 54 0.01 17.41 9.63
N SER A 55 0.95 16.46 9.44
CA SER A 55 1.95 16.38 8.37
C SER A 55 1.77 15.13 7.50
N ASP A 56 2.47 15.03 6.36
CA ASP A 56 2.54 13.89 5.43
C ASP A 56 2.30 12.50 6.05
N PHE A 57 1.09 11.99 5.86
CA PHE A 57 0.65 10.67 6.32
C PHE A 57 -0.22 9.99 5.28
N TYR A 58 -0.24 8.66 5.31
CA TYR A 58 -1.18 7.84 4.55
C TYR A 58 -1.84 6.83 5.48
N TYR A 59 -3.04 6.37 5.12
CA TYR A 59 -3.68 5.27 5.80
C TYR A 59 -3.25 3.94 5.19
N THR A 60 -3.17 2.88 5.98
CA THR A 60 -2.80 1.55 5.50
C THR A 60 -3.76 0.49 6.01
N TYR A 61 -4.04 -0.48 5.15
CA TYR A 61 -4.66 -1.77 5.49
C TYR A 61 -4.07 -2.85 4.55
N PRO A 62 -4.26 -4.15 4.82
CA PRO A 62 -3.52 -5.21 4.12
C PRO A 62 -3.55 -5.10 2.59
N GLY A 63 -2.39 -4.83 1.99
CA GLY A 63 -2.19 -4.74 0.53
C GLY A 63 -2.48 -3.38 -0.09
N TYR A 64 -2.76 -2.34 0.70
CA TYR A 64 -3.17 -1.03 0.19
C TYR A 64 -2.58 0.15 0.98
N ARG A 65 -2.31 1.24 0.24
CA ARG A 65 -2.11 2.59 0.78
C ARG A 65 -3.27 3.49 0.39
N CYS A 66 -3.83 4.20 1.37
CA CYS A 66 -4.89 5.15 1.12
C CYS A 66 -4.47 6.58 1.42
N LEU A 67 -4.82 7.47 0.52
CA LEU A 67 -4.59 8.90 0.65
C LEU A 67 -5.92 9.63 0.88
N ARG A 68 -5.85 10.80 1.52
CA ARG A 68 -7.00 11.69 1.62
C ARG A 68 -7.36 12.35 0.29
N GLU A 69 -6.36 12.51 -0.57
CA GLU A 69 -6.51 13.12 -1.88
C GLU A 69 -6.43 12.05 -2.96
N LYS A 70 -7.31 12.15 -3.95
CA LYS A 70 -7.28 11.26 -5.11
C LYS A 70 -6.02 11.55 -5.92
N ARG A 71 -5.28 10.49 -6.25
CA ARG A 71 -4.23 10.46 -7.26
C ARG A 71 -4.75 9.82 -8.54
N GLU A 72 -4.43 10.45 -9.66
CA GLU A 72 -4.68 9.91 -10.99
C GLU A 72 -3.47 9.08 -11.40
N LEU A 73 -3.56 7.76 -11.25
CA LEU A 73 -2.51 6.81 -11.59
C LEU A 73 -2.94 6.03 -12.84
N VAL A 74 -2.09 6.04 -13.87
CA VAL A 74 -2.40 5.37 -15.14
C VAL A 74 -2.60 3.88 -14.92
N GLY A 75 -3.78 3.37 -15.27
CA GLY A 75 -4.12 1.94 -15.16
C GLY A 75 -4.45 1.45 -13.75
N VAL A 76 -4.55 2.33 -12.75
CA VAL A 76 -4.90 1.97 -11.36
C VAL A 76 -6.17 2.71 -10.94
N ASN A 77 -7.22 1.95 -10.61
CA ASN A 77 -8.44 2.51 -10.02
C ASN A 77 -8.33 2.48 -8.49
N ALA A 78 -8.57 3.62 -7.86
CA ALA A 78 -8.61 3.71 -6.40
C ALA A 78 -9.91 3.12 -5.86
N LEU A 79 -9.81 2.34 -4.77
CA LEU A 79 -10.96 2.00 -3.95
C LEU A 79 -11.31 3.20 -3.07
N ILE A 80 -12.59 3.54 -3.01
CA ILE A 80 -13.06 4.70 -2.24
C ILE A 80 -13.75 4.21 -0.99
N PHE A 81 -13.37 4.76 0.16
CA PHE A 81 -14.01 4.50 1.45
C PHE A 81 -14.34 5.80 2.15
N HIS A 82 -15.49 5.83 2.81
CA HIS A 82 -15.93 6.96 3.63
C HIS A 82 -15.58 6.73 5.10
N ALA A 83 -15.34 7.78 5.86
CA ALA A 83 -15.15 7.61 7.29
C ALA A 83 -16.41 7.00 7.93
N GLY A 84 -16.25 6.02 8.82
CA GLY A 84 -17.34 5.41 9.61
C GLY A 84 -17.93 6.34 10.68
N ILE A 85 -17.64 7.64 10.61
CA ILE A 85 -18.14 8.68 11.52
C ILE A 85 -18.86 9.78 10.74
N PRO A 86 -19.94 10.37 11.29
CA PRO A 86 -20.63 11.49 10.65
C PRO A 86 -19.68 12.67 10.37
N GLY A 87 -19.70 13.18 9.13
CA GLY A 87 -18.89 14.33 8.71
C GLY A 87 -17.41 14.03 8.46
N GLY A 88 -16.99 12.77 8.50
CA GLY A 88 -15.62 12.39 8.12
C GLY A 88 -15.39 12.40 6.60
N SER A 89 -14.12 12.43 6.21
CA SER A 89 -13.68 12.57 4.82
C SER A 89 -13.65 11.23 4.08
N GLU A 90 -13.50 11.29 2.76
CA GLU A 90 -13.17 10.13 1.92
C GLU A 90 -11.67 9.81 1.96
N ILE A 91 -11.34 8.56 1.66
CA ILE A 91 -9.99 8.11 1.36
C ILE A 91 -9.97 7.31 0.06
N TYR A 92 -8.83 7.37 -0.64
CA TYR A 92 -8.59 6.74 -1.93
C TYR A 92 -7.46 5.72 -1.78
N CYS A 93 -7.78 4.44 -1.89
CA CYS A 93 -6.89 3.33 -1.62
C CYS A 93 -6.35 2.70 -2.90
N TYR A 94 -5.03 2.54 -2.97
CA TYR A 94 -4.29 2.01 -4.10
C TYR A 94 -3.55 0.73 -3.68
N PRO A 95 -3.48 -0.29 -4.55
CA PRO A 95 -2.73 -1.51 -4.26
C PRO A 95 -1.24 -1.20 -4.10
N GLU A 96 -0.62 -1.87 -3.12
CA GLU A 96 0.84 -1.93 -2.96
C GLU A 96 1.48 -2.93 -3.91
#